data_AF-A0A8J3K1B6-F1
#
_entry.id   AF-A0A8J3K1B6-F1
#
_cell.length_a   1.000
_cell.length_b   1.000
_cell.length_c   1.000
_cell.angle_alpha   90.00
_cell.angle_beta   90.00
_cell.angle_gamma   90.00
#
_symmetry.space_group_name_H-M   'P 1'
#
loop_
_entity.id
_entity.type
_entity.pdbx_description
1 polymer ?
#
loop_
_entity_poly.entity_id
_entity_poly.type
_entity_poly.pdbx_seq_one_letter_code
_entity_poly.pdbx_strand_id
1 'polypeptide(L)'
;MLRIHFSSADLVRTRISSTPDPMWELALSIHLLRYRGTDPLLGGWKNRMIADLKPGGVLRDQVSLLLALNPPVGYFPDFLTPPEAATGFAPGLEAVLSTPKDRLRKEINALGDAQGSLSGNVDDVGVGSTRALGELGTAISRYHETAIAPMWDRVRTAVDADRGLRARTMLDSGTEGLLNTIHPTVRFDGSVLEISEYPSDRDVYLEGRGLQLVPSYFKTPSKPVCLFDPDLPPVLVYSVHHEARAAVVRSQEALAALLGRTRAAVVDLVADGSTTTEIARRLEVSPAAASQHVAVLREAGLVHSLRDRNTVLHTLTPLGHAMLAGRSPTPT
;
A
#
# COMPACT_ATOMS: atom_id res chain seq x y z
N MET A 1 -12.39 -6.11 -22.05
CA MET A 1 -11.99 -4.69 -22.06
C MET A 1 -12.75 -4.02 -20.92
N LEU A 2 -12.20 -3.02 -20.24
CA LEU A 2 -12.99 -2.24 -19.28
C LEU A 2 -13.36 -0.90 -19.90
N ARG A 3 -14.63 -0.52 -19.81
CA ARG A 3 -15.13 0.80 -20.21
C ARG A 3 -15.80 1.47 -19.03
N ILE A 4 -15.36 2.68 -18.68
CA ILE A 4 -15.98 3.50 -17.65
C ILE A 4 -16.64 4.70 -18.33
N HIS A 5 -17.95 4.80 -18.23
CA HIS A 5 -18.77 5.81 -18.89
C HIS A 5 -19.00 7.00 -17.97
N PHE A 6 -18.63 8.19 -18.45
CA PHE A 6 -18.73 9.45 -17.73
C PHE A 6 -19.90 10.29 -18.25
N SER A 7 -20.65 10.88 -17.33
CA SER A 7 -21.43 12.09 -17.59
C SER A 7 -20.58 13.35 -17.34
N SER A 8 -21.08 14.51 -17.75
CA SER A 8 -20.43 15.79 -17.41
C SER A 8 -20.34 16.03 -15.90
N ALA A 9 -21.31 15.54 -15.11
CA ALA A 9 -21.28 15.63 -13.66
C ALA A 9 -20.16 14.77 -13.06
N ASP A 10 -19.83 13.64 -13.68
CA ASP A 10 -18.76 12.74 -13.24
C ASP A 10 -17.39 13.39 -13.40
N LEU A 11 -17.16 14.08 -14.52
CA LEU A 11 -15.91 14.82 -14.76
C LEU A 11 -15.64 15.85 -13.67
N VAL A 12 -16.68 16.58 -13.24
CA VAL A 12 -16.57 17.58 -12.16
C VAL A 12 -16.37 16.93 -10.80
N ARG A 13 -16.75 15.66 -10.63
CA ARG A 13 -16.63 14.88 -9.38
C ARG A 13 -15.42 13.95 -9.36
N THR A 14 -14.66 13.84 -10.45
CA THR A 14 -13.41 13.08 -10.48
C THR A 14 -12.37 13.69 -9.54
N ARG A 15 -11.80 12.87 -8.65
CA ARG A 15 -10.82 13.32 -7.64
C ARG A 15 -9.67 12.32 -7.55
N ILE A 16 -8.53 12.79 -7.08
CA ILE A 16 -7.40 11.93 -6.69
C ILE A 16 -7.37 11.85 -5.16
N SER A 17 -7.21 10.65 -4.60
CA SER A 17 -7.20 10.43 -3.15
C SER A 17 -6.17 11.30 -2.44
N SER A 18 -6.61 12.05 -1.44
CA SER A 18 -5.79 13.03 -0.71
C SER A 18 -4.57 12.42 -0.03
N THR A 19 -4.69 11.14 0.34
CA THR A 19 -3.68 10.34 1.02
C THR A 19 -3.60 8.95 0.36
N PRO A 20 -2.51 8.21 0.58
CA PRO A 20 -2.48 6.78 0.26
C PRO A 20 -3.58 6.05 1.02
N ASP A 21 -4.22 5.08 0.37
CA ASP A 21 -5.23 4.24 1.00
C ASP A 21 -4.58 2.98 1.60
N PRO A 22 -4.61 2.79 2.92
CA PRO A 22 -3.90 1.69 3.58
C PRO A 22 -4.47 0.31 3.25
N MET A 23 -5.77 0.21 2.96
CA MET A 23 -6.40 -1.07 2.65
C MET A 23 -6.09 -1.50 1.21
N TRP A 24 -6.07 -0.55 0.27
CA TRP A 24 -5.59 -0.81 -1.09
C TRP A 24 -4.09 -1.15 -1.12
N GLU A 25 -3.25 -0.44 -0.38
CA GLU A 25 -1.81 -0.74 -0.30
C GLU A 25 -1.55 -2.14 0.28
N LEU A 26 -2.29 -2.50 1.33
CA LEU A 26 -2.25 -3.85 1.93
C LEU A 26 -2.69 -4.94 0.95
N ALA A 27 -3.80 -4.71 0.23
CA ALA A 27 -4.30 -5.69 -0.71
C ALA A 27 -3.30 -5.92 -1.86
N LEU A 28 -2.77 -4.83 -2.42
CA LEU A 28 -1.90 -4.86 -3.60
C LEU A 28 -0.46 -5.29 -3.28
N SER A 29 0.00 -5.11 -2.03
CA SER A 29 1.29 -5.66 -1.60
C SER A 29 1.29 -7.19 -1.59
N ILE A 30 0.16 -7.84 -1.31
CA ILE A 30 0.03 -9.31 -1.42
C ILE A 30 0.18 -9.75 -2.88
N HIS A 31 -0.43 -9.03 -3.82
CA HIS A 31 -0.37 -9.33 -5.25
C HIS A 31 1.07 -9.22 -5.79
N LEU A 32 1.79 -8.20 -5.34
CA LEU A 32 3.19 -7.96 -5.67
C LEU A 32 4.11 -9.14 -5.31
N LEU A 33 3.80 -9.93 -4.28
CA LEU A 33 4.60 -11.10 -3.90
C LEU A 33 4.69 -12.14 -5.02
N ARG A 34 3.67 -12.24 -5.88
CA ARG A 34 3.64 -13.17 -7.02
C ARG A 34 4.05 -12.53 -8.34
N TYR A 35 4.14 -11.21 -8.40
CA TYR A 35 4.60 -10.51 -9.58
C TYR A 35 6.01 -10.99 -9.96
N ARG A 36 6.23 -11.39 -11.21
CA ARG A 36 7.54 -11.92 -11.65
C ARG A 36 8.54 -10.84 -12.07
N GLY A 37 8.07 -9.61 -12.28
CA GLY A 37 8.97 -8.52 -12.59
C GLY A 37 9.86 -8.14 -11.42
N THR A 38 11.04 -7.60 -11.75
CA THR A 38 11.98 -7.03 -10.81
C THR A 38 11.60 -5.58 -10.55
N ASP A 39 11.19 -5.30 -9.31
CA ASP A 39 11.12 -3.94 -8.80
C ASP A 39 12.33 -3.73 -7.88
N PRO A 40 13.36 -2.97 -8.31
CA PRO A 40 14.57 -2.79 -7.51
C PRO A 40 14.29 -2.10 -6.17
N LEU A 41 13.19 -1.35 -6.04
CA LEU A 41 12.85 -0.59 -4.83
C LEU A 41 12.16 -1.45 -3.79
N LEU A 42 11.49 -2.51 -4.24
CA LEU A 42 10.73 -3.43 -3.41
C LEU A 42 11.38 -4.82 -3.29
N GLY A 43 12.50 -5.07 -3.96
CA GLY A 43 13.17 -6.38 -3.93
C GLY A 43 13.51 -6.85 -2.51
N GLY A 44 14.10 -5.99 -1.67
CA GLY A 44 14.42 -6.33 -0.28
C GLY A 44 13.18 -6.56 0.58
N TRP A 45 12.15 -5.73 0.41
CA TRP A 45 10.86 -5.90 1.07
C TRP A 45 10.20 -7.23 0.67
N LYS A 46 10.14 -7.51 -0.63
CA LYS A 46 9.52 -8.70 -1.20
C LYS A 46 10.22 -9.98 -0.75
N ASN A 47 11.55 -10.00 -0.77
CA ASN A 47 12.34 -11.15 -0.33
C ASN A 47 12.10 -11.46 1.16
N ARG A 48 12.03 -10.42 2.00
CA ARG A 48 11.69 -10.56 3.42
C ARG A 48 10.28 -11.14 3.61
N MET A 49 9.29 -10.57 2.92
CA MET A 49 7.91 -11.05 3.02
C MET A 49 7.77 -12.49 2.52
N ILE A 50 8.45 -12.87 1.42
CA ILE A 50 8.47 -14.25 0.95
C ILE A 50 9.08 -15.18 2.01
N ALA A 51 10.15 -14.75 2.69
CA ALA A 51 10.78 -15.54 3.74
C ALA A 51 9.89 -15.69 4.99
N ASP A 52 9.14 -14.65 5.37
CA ASP A 52 8.24 -14.67 6.54
C ASP A 52 6.94 -15.45 6.27
N LEU A 53 6.55 -15.57 5.00
CA LEU A 53 5.32 -16.25 4.54
C LEU A 53 5.54 -17.68 4.02
N LYS A 54 6.79 -18.17 3.96
CA LYS A 54 7.10 -19.57 3.60
C LYS A 54 6.58 -20.54 4.69
N PRO A 55 6.43 -21.85 4.39
CA PRO A 55 6.11 -22.85 5.42
C PRO A 55 7.08 -22.78 6.61
N GLY A 56 6.56 -22.67 7.84
CA GLY A 56 7.36 -22.48 9.07
C GLY A 56 7.90 -21.06 9.29
N GLY A 57 7.52 -20.11 8.42
CA GLY A 57 7.82 -18.68 8.60
C GLY A 57 6.98 -18.05 9.71
N VAL A 58 7.49 -16.96 10.29
CA VAL A 58 6.91 -16.33 11.49
C VAL A 58 5.53 -15.72 11.26
N LEU A 59 5.17 -15.37 10.02
CA LEU A 59 3.95 -14.64 9.71
C LEU A 59 2.88 -15.53 9.06
N ARG A 60 3.26 -16.59 8.33
CA ARG A 60 2.36 -17.35 7.45
C ARG A 60 1.05 -17.77 8.12
N ASP A 61 1.14 -18.42 9.27
CA ASP A 61 -0.04 -19.00 9.93
C ASP A 61 -0.96 -17.89 10.48
N GLN A 62 -0.37 -16.78 10.95
CA GLN A 62 -1.08 -15.62 11.50
C GLN A 62 -1.90 -14.86 10.46
N VAL A 63 -1.52 -14.94 9.18
CA VAL A 63 -2.18 -14.18 8.09
C VAL A 63 -2.82 -15.07 7.03
N SER A 64 -2.92 -16.37 7.28
CA SER A 64 -3.40 -17.37 6.32
C SER A 64 -4.81 -17.07 5.80
N LEU A 65 -5.73 -16.65 6.68
CA LEU A 65 -7.10 -16.26 6.30
C LEU A 65 -7.12 -15.05 5.35
N LEU A 66 -6.31 -14.02 5.65
CA LEU A 66 -6.17 -12.85 4.77
C LEU A 66 -5.62 -13.25 3.39
N LEU A 67 -4.60 -14.10 3.34
CA LEU A 67 -4.03 -14.56 2.07
C LEU A 67 -5.01 -15.40 1.25
N ALA A 68 -5.90 -16.15 1.90
CA ALA A 68 -6.96 -16.91 1.24
C ALA A 68 -8.07 -15.99 0.67
N LEU A 69 -8.39 -14.90 1.38
CA LEU A 69 -9.39 -13.92 0.95
C LEU A 69 -8.86 -12.96 -0.12
N ASN A 70 -7.56 -12.70 -0.15
CA ASN A 70 -6.93 -11.81 -1.12
C ASN A 70 -5.96 -12.58 -2.04
N PRO A 71 -6.49 -13.42 -2.95
CA PRO A 71 -5.65 -14.13 -3.88
C PRO A 71 -4.88 -13.14 -4.78
N PRO A 72 -3.61 -13.42 -5.09
CA PRO A 72 -2.75 -12.52 -5.87
C PRO A 72 -3.16 -12.42 -7.35
N VAL A 73 -4.07 -13.27 -7.82
CA VAL A 73 -4.60 -13.30 -9.19
C VAL A 73 -6.09 -13.64 -9.12
N GLY A 74 -6.88 -12.95 -9.94
CA GLY A 74 -8.33 -13.13 -10.00
C GLY A 74 -9.07 -12.13 -9.13
N TYR A 75 -10.33 -12.43 -8.85
CA TYR A 75 -11.18 -11.63 -7.98
C TYR A 75 -10.76 -11.78 -6.51
N PHE A 76 -10.79 -10.66 -5.78
CA PHE A 76 -10.76 -10.62 -4.32
C PHE A 76 -11.92 -9.73 -3.83
N PRO A 77 -12.48 -9.98 -2.64
CA PRO A 77 -13.67 -9.26 -2.15
C PRO A 77 -13.45 -7.76 -1.98
N ASP A 78 -14.37 -6.95 -2.51
CA ASP A 78 -14.38 -5.50 -2.43
C ASP A 78 -14.51 -4.99 -0.98
N PHE A 79 -15.11 -5.78 -0.08
CA PHE A 79 -15.22 -5.42 1.34
C PHE A 79 -13.86 -5.27 2.03
N LEU A 80 -12.78 -5.83 1.46
CA LEU A 80 -11.41 -5.68 1.97
C LEU A 80 -10.83 -4.28 1.71
N THR A 81 -11.42 -3.49 0.81
CA THR A 81 -10.97 -2.13 0.47
C THR A 81 -12.12 -1.12 0.61
N PRO A 82 -12.64 -0.95 1.84
CA PRO A 82 -13.82 -0.12 2.09
C PRO A 82 -13.49 1.38 1.95
N PRO A 83 -14.44 2.23 1.49
CA PRO A 83 -14.20 3.66 1.29
C PRO A 83 -13.80 4.41 2.57
N GLU A 84 -14.16 3.91 3.75
CA GLU A 84 -13.77 4.42 5.06
C GLU A 84 -12.25 4.45 5.25
N ALA A 85 -11.51 3.58 4.54
CA ALA A 85 -10.05 3.54 4.55
C ALA A 85 -9.40 4.84 4.07
N ALA A 86 -10.13 5.69 3.34
CA ALA A 86 -9.67 7.02 2.95
C ALA A 86 -9.29 7.92 4.15
N THR A 87 -9.78 7.60 5.36
CA THR A 87 -9.46 8.32 6.60
C THR A 87 -8.38 7.63 7.45
N GLY A 88 -7.88 6.47 7.04
CA GLY A 88 -6.80 5.75 7.70
C GLY A 88 -7.07 4.25 7.90
N PHE A 89 -6.08 3.56 8.48
CA PHE A 89 -6.11 2.11 8.62
C PHE A 89 -7.18 1.64 9.61
N ALA A 90 -7.30 2.29 10.78
CA ALA A 90 -8.26 1.86 11.80
C ALA A 90 -9.73 1.98 11.33
N PRO A 91 -10.17 3.10 10.72
CA PRO A 91 -11.51 3.17 10.11
C PRO A 91 -11.74 2.13 9.00
N GLY A 92 -10.73 1.89 8.16
CA GLY A 92 -10.81 0.85 7.14
C GLY A 92 -10.98 -0.56 7.73
N LEU A 93 -10.20 -0.89 8.76
CA LEU A 93 -10.31 -2.16 9.46
C LEU A 93 -11.68 -2.33 10.14
N GLU A 94 -12.18 -1.28 10.81
CA GLU A 94 -13.51 -1.29 11.43
C GLU A 94 -14.61 -1.53 10.39
N ALA A 95 -14.52 -0.90 9.23
CA ALA A 95 -15.47 -1.09 8.14
C ALA A 95 -15.44 -2.52 7.58
N VAL A 96 -14.25 -3.13 7.41
CA VAL A 96 -14.12 -4.56 7.07
C VAL A 96 -14.88 -5.43 8.07
N LEU A 97 -14.62 -5.23 9.36
CA LEU A 97 -15.21 -6.04 10.44
C LEU A 97 -16.71 -5.79 10.63
N SER A 98 -17.21 -4.64 10.18
CA SER A 98 -18.62 -4.25 10.25
C SER A 98 -19.39 -4.52 8.95
N THR A 99 -18.78 -5.24 7.99
CA THR A 99 -19.42 -5.55 6.71
C THR A 99 -20.74 -6.31 6.93
N PRO A 100 -21.86 -5.86 6.33
CA PRO A 100 -23.13 -6.56 6.42
C PRO A 100 -23.06 -8.03 5.97
N LYS A 101 -23.79 -8.93 6.66
CA LYS A 101 -23.70 -10.38 6.43
C LYS A 101 -24.13 -10.80 5.02
N ASP A 102 -25.10 -10.11 4.45
CA ASP A 102 -25.55 -10.30 3.07
C ASP A 102 -24.45 -9.94 2.07
N ARG A 103 -23.72 -8.85 2.30
CA ARG A 103 -22.56 -8.47 1.50
C ARG A 103 -21.40 -9.46 1.65
N LEU A 104 -21.08 -9.88 2.89
CA LEU A 104 -20.08 -10.93 3.15
C LEU A 104 -20.41 -12.20 2.38
N ARG A 105 -21.65 -12.69 2.46
CA ARG A 105 -22.08 -13.90 1.75
C ARG A 105 -21.96 -13.73 0.24
N LYS A 106 -22.47 -12.62 -0.32
CA LYS A 106 -22.42 -12.33 -1.76
C LYS A 106 -20.98 -12.36 -2.28
N GLU A 107 -20.08 -11.63 -1.61
CA GLU A 107 -18.71 -11.47 -2.09
C GLU A 107 -17.85 -12.72 -1.84
N ILE A 108 -18.08 -13.48 -0.77
CA ILE A 108 -17.40 -14.76 -0.54
C ILE A 108 -17.85 -15.83 -1.53
N ASN A 109 -19.14 -15.89 -1.88
CA ASN A 109 -19.62 -16.78 -2.94
C ASN A 109 -18.96 -16.44 -4.29
N ALA A 110 -18.87 -15.16 -4.64
CA ALA A 110 -18.18 -14.73 -5.87
C ALA A 110 -16.69 -15.10 -5.85
N LEU A 111 -16.04 -15.10 -4.68
CA LEU A 111 -14.67 -15.58 -4.51
C LEU A 111 -14.58 -17.09 -4.75
N GLY A 112 -15.55 -17.86 -4.24
CA GLY A 112 -15.66 -19.30 -4.50
C GLY A 112 -15.83 -19.60 -5.99
N ASP A 113 -16.73 -18.90 -6.66
CA ASP A 113 -16.94 -19.08 -8.11
C ASP A 113 -15.67 -18.79 -8.92
N ALA A 114 -14.85 -17.83 -8.49
CA ALA A 114 -13.61 -17.47 -9.15
C ALA A 114 -12.43 -18.42 -8.84
N GLN A 115 -12.37 -19.00 -7.64
CA GLN A 115 -11.25 -19.84 -7.16
C GLN A 115 -11.55 -21.34 -7.17
N GLY A 116 -12.81 -21.74 -7.32
CA GLY A 116 -13.29 -23.11 -7.10
C GLY A 116 -13.59 -23.39 -5.62
N SER A 117 -12.92 -24.39 -5.03
CA SER A 117 -13.17 -24.75 -3.63
C SER A 117 -12.52 -23.76 -2.67
N LEU A 118 -13.34 -23.16 -1.81
CA LEU A 118 -12.85 -22.37 -0.68
C LEU A 118 -12.41 -23.28 0.47
N SER A 119 -11.57 -22.74 1.37
CA SER A 119 -11.28 -23.40 2.65
C SER A 119 -12.37 -23.05 3.67
N GLY A 120 -12.67 -23.96 4.61
CA GLY A 120 -13.77 -23.75 5.57
C GLY A 120 -13.66 -22.45 6.40
N ASN A 121 -12.44 -21.96 6.65
CA ASN A 121 -12.23 -20.70 7.36
C ASN A 121 -12.70 -19.47 6.54
N VAL A 122 -12.70 -19.56 5.21
CA VAL A 122 -13.21 -18.49 4.32
C VAL A 122 -14.74 -18.51 4.29
N ASP A 123 -15.36 -19.69 4.26
CA ASP A 123 -16.83 -19.83 4.31
C ASP A 123 -17.41 -19.27 5.61
N ASP A 124 -16.70 -19.44 6.74
CA ASP A 124 -17.09 -18.87 8.03
C ASP A 124 -17.18 -17.33 8.01
N VAL A 125 -16.35 -16.66 7.19
CA VAL A 125 -16.45 -15.21 6.96
C VAL A 125 -17.74 -14.90 6.19
N GLY A 126 -18.08 -15.70 5.17
CA GLY A 126 -19.29 -15.53 4.36
C GLY A 126 -20.60 -15.63 5.16
N VAL A 127 -20.64 -16.43 6.23
CA VAL A 127 -21.81 -16.48 7.14
C VAL A 127 -21.79 -15.42 8.25
N GLY A 128 -20.73 -14.62 8.32
CA GLY A 128 -20.55 -13.56 9.32
C GLY A 128 -20.25 -14.10 10.72
N SER A 129 -19.43 -15.16 10.81
CA SER A 129 -18.96 -15.70 12.08
C SER A 129 -18.09 -14.68 12.82
N THR A 130 -18.48 -14.31 14.04
CA THR A 130 -17.72 -13.37 14.88
C THR A 130 -16.28 -13.85 15.13
N ARG A 131 -16.09 -15.18 15.28
CA ARG A 131 -14.75 -15.77 15.44
C ARG A 131 -13.90 -15.52 14.18
N ALA A 132 -14.42 -15.86 13.00
CA ALA A 132 -13.69 -15.71 11.75
C ALA A 132 -13.40 -14.24 11.41
N LEU A 133 -14.34 -13.33 11.69
CA LEU A 133 -14.11 -11.88 11.55
C LEU A 133 -13.04 -11.39 12.53
N GLY A 134 -13.01 -11.87 13.78
CA GLY A 134 -11.95 -11.55 14.74
C GLY A 134 -10.57 -12.06 14.30
N GLU A 135 -10.51 -13.28 13.75
CA GLU A 135 -9.29 -13.84 13.14
C GLU A 135 -8.84 -13.02 11.93
N LEU A 136 -9.77 -12.60 11.06
CA LEU A 136 -9.49 -11.75 9.92
C LEU A 136 -8.93 -10.39 10.35
N GLY A 137 -9.55 -9.75 11.35
CA GLY A 137 -9.08 -8.47 11.87
C GLY A 137 -7.66 -8.56 12.45
N THR A 138 -7.37 -9.66 13.16
CA THR A 138 -6.02 -9.97 13.66
C THR A 138 -5.04 -10.16 12.51
N ALA A 139 -5.41 -10.93 11.47
CA ALA A 139 -4.58 -11.17 10.30
C ALA A 139 -4.25 -9.88 9.53
N ILE A 140 -5.25 -9.02 9.29
CA ILE A 140 -5.09 -7.71 8.65
C ILE A 140 -4.15 -6.82 9.46
N SER A 141 -4.36 -6.75 10.78
CA SER A 141 -3.52 -5.93 11.68
C SER A 141 -2.07 -6.40 11.69
N ARG A 142 -1.85 -7.72 11.81
CA ARG A 142 -0.51 -8.32 11.78
C ARG A 142 0.22 -8.11 10.47
N TYR A 143 -0.49 -8.27 9.35
CA TYR A 143 0.08 -8.00 8.04
C TYR A 143 0.43 -6.52 7.88
N HIS A 144 -0.47 -5.62 8.26
CA HIS A 144 -0.23 -4.17 8.21
C HIS A 144 1.00 -3.77 9.03
N GLU A 145 1.06 -4.18 10.31
CA GLU A 145 2.18 -3.90 11.21
C GLU A 145 3.53 -4.38 10.66
N THR A 146 3.54 -5.55 10.00
CA THR A 146 4.78 -6.20 9.55
C THR A 146 5.22 -5.71 8.17
N ALA A 147 4.27 -5.53 7.25
CA ALA A 147 4.55 -5.35 5.83
C ALA A 147 4.34 -3.90 5.35
N ILE A 148 3.36 -3.19 5.92
CA ILE A 148 2.90 -1.89 5.40
C ILE A 148 3.41 -0.73 6.25
N ALA A 149 3.20 -0.79 7.57
CA ALA A 149 3.62 0.26 8.49
C ALA A 149 5.10 0.66 8.31
N PRO A 150 6.05 -0.29 8.14
CA PRO A 150 7.46 0.07 7.95
C PRO A 150 7.79 0.78 6.64
N MET A 151 6.86 0.74 5.68
CA MET A 151 7.02 1.36 4.37
C MET A 151 6.19 2.65 4.26
N TRP A 152 5.42 3.01 5.29
CA TRP A 152 4.34 3.99 5.17
C TRP A 152 4.84 5.39 4.80
N ASP A 153 5.99 5.82 5.33
CA ASP A 153 6.57 7.11 4.96
C ASP A 153 7.03 7.16 3.49
N ARG A 154 7.54 6.05 2.97
CA ARG A 154 7.91 5.91 1.55
C ARG A 154 6.67 5.92 0.67
N VAL A 155 5.63 5.19 1.07
CA VAL A 155 4.32 5.16 0.40
C VAL A 155 3.75 6.57 0.31
N ARG A 156 3.65 7.28 1.44
CA ARG A 156 3.16 8.66 1.51
C ARG A 156 3.96 9.59 0.61
N THR A 157 5.28 9.53 0.68
CA THR A 157 6.15 10.41 -0.12
C THR A 157 6.01 10.14 -1.62
N ALA A 158 5.92 8.88 -2.03
CA ALA A 158 5.74 8.52 -3.44
C ALA A 158 4.36 8.91 -3.97
N VAL A 159 3.31 8.73 -3.17
CA VAL A 159 1.94 9.14 -3.52
C VAL A 159 1.83 10.66 -3.58
N ASP A 160 2.43 11.41 -2.65
CA ASP A 160 2.47 12.88 -2.68
C ASP A 160 3.16 13.38 -3.96
N ALA A 161 4.28 12.74 -4.35
CA ALA A 161 5.00 13.07 -5.57
C ALA A 161 4.19 12.74 -6.84
N ASP A 162 3.51 11.60 -6.90
CA ASP A 162 2.61 11.26 -8.02
C ASP A 162 1.46 12.27 -8.10
N ARG A 163 0.81 12.60 -6.97
CA ARG A 163 -0.24 13.63 -6.91
C ARG A 163 0.24 14.97 -7.45
N GLY A 164 1.47 15.37 -7.12
CA GLY A 164 2.10 16.58 -7.68
C GLY A 164 2.25 16.54 -9.20
N LEU A 165 2.67 15.40 -9.75
CA LEU A 165 2.73 15.20 -11.20
C LEU A 165 1.34 15.30 -11.84
N ARG A 166 0.35 14.59 -11.27
CA ARG A 166 -1.03 14.57 -11.77
C ARG A 166 -1.71 15.94 -11.69
N ALA A 167 -1.45 16.70 -10.63
CA ALA A 167 -1.97 18.05 -10.47
C ALA A 167 -1.45 18.97 -11.58
N ARG A 168 -0.16 18.89 -11.95
CA ARG A 168 0.40 19.65 -13.06
C ARG A 168 -0.25 19.26 -14.39
N THR A 169 -0.36 17.96 -14.68
CA THR A 169 -1.05 17.49 -15.88
C THR A 169 -2.50 17.97 -15.96
N MET A 170 -3.21 17.96 -14.83
CA MET A 170 -4.58 18.48 -14.75
C MET A 170 -4.65 19.98 -15.05
N LEU A 171 -3.68 20.77 -14.57
CA LEU A 171 -3.62 22.21 -14.85
C LEU A 171 -3.29 22.49 -16.32
N ASP A 172 -2.41 21.71 -16.92
CA ASP A 172 -1.94 21.92 -18.30
C ASP A 172 -2.92 21.37 -19.35
N SER A 173 -3.58 20.24 -19.06
CA SER A 173 -4.33 19.43 -20.04
C SER A 173 -5.72 18.98 -19.57
N GLY A 174 -6.19 19.44 -18.40
CA GLY A 174 -7.50 19.10 -17.85
C GLY A 174 -7.66 17.63 -17.44
N THR A 175 -8.91 17.23 -17.16
CA THR A 175 -9.26 15.86 -16.73
C THR A 175 -8.90 14.81 -17.76
N GLU A 176 -9.08 15.13 -19.05
CA GLU A 176 -8.74 14.20 -20.13
C GLU A 176 -7.25 13.90 -20.19
N GLY A 177 -6.40 14.93 -20.13
CA GLY A 177 -4.96 14.77 -20.06
C GLY A 177 -4.55 13.95 -18.83
N LEU A 178 -5.12 14.26 -17.66
CA LEU A 178 -4.89 13.50 -16.44
C LEU A 178 -5.20 12.01 -16.61
N LEU A 179 -6.41 11.65 -17.05
CA LEU A 179 -6.87 10.26 -17.18
C LEU A 179 -6.01 9.47 -18.18
N ASN A 180 -5.59 10.10 -19.27
CA ASN A 180 -4.71 9.48 -20.26
C ASN A 180 -3.26 9.26 -19.77
N THR A 181 -2.85 9.83 -18.63
CA THR A 181 -1.52 9.57 -18.03
C THR A 181 -1.50 8.41 -17.03
N ILE A 182 -2.64 7.81 -16.72
CA ILE A 182 -2.76 6.79 -15.67
C ILE A 182 -2.00 5.52 -16.02
N HIS A 183 -2.11 5.05 -17.26
CA HIS A 183 -1.41 3.86 -17.74
C HIS A 183 -1.39 3.82 -19.28
N PRO A 184 -0.38 3.24 -19.95
CA PRO A 184 -0.31 3.19 -21.42
C PRO A 184 -1.49 2.50 -22.14
N THR A 185 -2.20 1.62 -21.44
CA THR A 185 -3.40 0.93 -21.97
C THR A 185 -4.70 1.68 -21.72
N VAL A 186 -4.63 2.84 -21.06
CA VAL A 186 -5.79 3.69 -20.78
C VAL A 186 -5.95 4.68 -21.93
N ARG A 187 -7.19 4.80 -22.43
CA ARG A 187 -7.58 5.84 -23.38
C ARG A 187 -8.87 6.47 -22.90
N PHE A 188 -8.90 7.79 -22.84
CA PHE A 188 -10.09 8.56 -22.53
C PHE A 188 -10.35 9.55 -23.66
N ASP A 189 -11.57 9.53 -24.19
CA ASP A 189 -12.00 10.33 -25.35
C ASP A 189 -12.88 11.54 -24.98
N GLY A 190 -12.99 11.85 -23.69
CA GLY A 190 -13.90 12.87 -23.16
C GLY A 190 -15.20 12.30 -22.59
N SER A 191 -15.54 11.05 -22.88
CA SER A 191 -16.78 10.40 -22.43
C SER A 191 -16.59 8.99 -21.87
N VAL A 192 -15.70 8.18 -22.46
CA VAL A 192 -15.46 6.80 -22.06
C VAL A 192 -13.98 6.61 -21.78
N LEU A 193 -13.67 6.08 -20.59
CA LEU A 193 -12.33 5.61 -20.25
C LEU A 193 -12.23 4.12 -20.54
N GLU A 194 -11.46 3.80 -21.57
CA GLU A 194 -11.20 2.44 -22.00
C GLU A 194 -9.86 1.94 -21.43
N ILE A 195 -9.87 0.71 -20.91
CA ILE A 195 -8.68 -0.04 -20.54
C ILE A 195 -8.63 -1.31 -21.38
N SER A 196 -7.73 -1.31 -22.36
CA SER A 196 -7.55 -2.45 -23.26
C SER A 196 -6.98 -3.67 -22.53
N GLU A 197 -7.26 -4.86 -23.08
CA GLU A 197 -6.77 -6.15 -22.56
C GLU A 197 -7.06 -6.38 -21.07
N TYR A 198 -8.21 -5.90 -20.59
CA TYR A 198 -8.70 -6.15 -19.25
C TYR A 198 -9.16 -7.63 -19.11
N PRO A 199 -8.99 -8.28 -17.93
CA PRO A 199 -9.29 -9.70 -17.74
C PRO A 199 -10.73 -10.12 -18.11
N SER A 200 -11.68 -9.19 -18.01
CA SER A 200 -13.08 -9.37 -18.42
C SER A 200 -13.53 -8.20 -19.29
N ASP A 201 -14.59 -8.44 -20.08
CA ASP A 201 -15.32 -7.35 -20.75
C ASP A 201 -16.37 -6.79 -19.81
N ARG A 202 -16.31 -5.48 -19.53
CA ARG A 202 -17.16 -4.84 -18.53
C ARG A 202 -17.38 -3.37 -18.84
N ASP A 203 -18.62 -2.94 -18.64
CA ASP A 203 -19.05 -1.55 -18.66
C ASP A 203 -19.41 -1.09 -17.24
N VAL A 204 -18.90 0.07 -16.85
CA VAL A 204 -19.19 0.72 -15.57
C VAL A 204 -19.73 2.10 -15.86
N TYR A 205 -20.95 2.38 -15.42
CA TYR A 205 -21.58 3.69 -15.58
C TYR A 205 -21.45 4.46 -14.26
N LEU A 206 -20.84 5.66 -14.32
CA LEU A 206 -20.59 6.44 -13.11
C LEU A 206 -21.85 7.14 -12.58
N GLU A 207 -22.80 7.45 -13.46
CA GLU A 207 -24.14 7.96 -13.10
C GLU A 207 -24.11 9.20 -12.19
N GLY A 208 -23.14 10.10 -12.40
CA GLY A 208 -22.99 11.31 -11.60
C GLY A 208 -22.31 11.09 -10.25
N ARG A 209 -21.84 9.87 -9.93
CA ARG A 209 -21.08 9.57 -8.69
C ARG A 209 -19.66 10.11 -8.75
N GLY A 210 -19.10 10.32 -9.94
CA GLY A 210 -17.69 10.65 -10.15
C GLY A 210 -16.77 9.44 -10.07
N LEU A 211 -15.49 9.66 -10.36
CA LEU A 211 -14.44 8.64 -10.28
C LEU A 211 -13.35 9.04 -9.28
N GLN A 212 -13.07 8.17 -8.33
CA GLN A 212 -11.97 8.33 -7.39
C GLN A 212 -10.70 7.64 -7.92
N LEU A 213 -9.68 8.41 -8.24
CA LEU A 213 -8.36 7.92 -8.63
C LEU A 213 -7.51 7.65 -7.38
N VAL A 214 -7.02 6.42 -7.21
CA VAL A 214 -6.22 6.02 -6.04
C VAL A 214 -4.82 5.61 -6.50
N PRO A 215 -3.80 6.46 -6.35
CA PRO A 215 -2.41 6.04 -6.52
C PRO A 215 -2.03 5.01 -5.46
N SER A 216 -1.36 3.95 -5.87
CA SER A 216 -0.79 2.95 -4.96
C SER A 216 0.68 2.69 -5.26
N TYR A 217 1.48 2.67 -4.19
CA TYR A 217 2.89 2.31 -4.19
C TYR A 217 3.11 0.82 -4.42
N PHE A 218 2.33 -0.04 -3.77
CA PHE A 218 2.49 -1.50 -3.90
C PHE A 218 1.84 -2.08 -5.16
N LYS A 219 0.99 -1.30 -5.84
CA LYS A 219 0.46 -1.68 -7.14
C LYS A 219 1.60 -1.90 -8.13
N THR A 220 1.68 -3.13 -8.63
CA THR A 220 2.57 -3.49 -9.75
C THR A 220 2.32 -2.57 -10.96
N PRO A 221 3.33 -2.32 -11.82
CA PRO A 221 3.19 -1.51 -13.03
C PRO A 221 2.39 -2.28 -14.10
N SER A 222 1.14 -2.56 -13.75
CA SER A 222 0.14 -3.30 -14.50
C SER A 222 -1.11 -2.45 -14.63
N LYS A 223 -2.05 -2.91 -15.46
CA LYS A 223 -3.33 -2.25 -15.75
C LYS A 223 -4.02 -1.78 -14.45
N PRO A 224 -4.60 -0.58 -14.42
CA PRO A 224 -5.37 -0.10 -13.28
C PRO A 224 -6.46 -1.10 -12.87
N VAL A 225 -6.86 -1.10 -11.60
CA VAL A 225 -7.91 -1.99 -11.08
C VAL A 225 -9.07 -1.17 -10.51
N CYS A 226 -10.29 -1.70 -10.58
CA CYS A 226 -11.49 -1.11 -10.01
C CYS A 226 -12.22 -2.15 -9.14
N LEU A 227 -13.17 -1.68 -8.33
CA LEU A 227 -14.06 -2.55 -7.55
C LEU A 227 -14.89 -3.45 -8.46
N PHE A 228 -15.16 -4.67 -8.03
CA PHE A 228 -15.97 -5.63 -8.77
C PHE A 228 -17.47 -5.26 -8.74
N ASP A 229 -17.97 -4.77 -7.63
CA ASP A 229 -19.35 -4.32 -7.49
C ASP A 229 -19.53 -2.92 -8.11
N PRO A 230 -20.33 -2.77 -9.18
CA PRO A 230 -20.54 -1.48 -9.85
C PRO A 230 -21.33 -0.47 -9.01
N ASP A 231 -22.04 -0.91 -7.97
CA ASP A 231 -22.89 -0.05 -7.13
C ASP A 231 -22.07 0.68 -6.05
N LEU A 232 -20.88 0.17 -5.72
CA LEU A 232 -19.95 0.83 -4.79
C LEU A 232 -19.39 2.14 -5.38
N PRO A 233 -18.94 3.09 -4.52
CA PRO A 233 -18.30 4.32 -4.97
C PRO A 233 -17.19 4.03 -6.01
N PRO A 234 -17.28 4.57 -7.24
CA PRO A 234 -16.36 4.19 -8.30
C PRO A 234 -14.92 4.59 -7.99
N VAL A 235 -14.03 3.60 -8.01
CA VAL A 235 -12.59 3.77 -7.76
C VAL A 235 -11.79 3.20 -8.93
N LEU A 236 -10.72 3.91 -9.32
CA LEU A 236 -9.69 3.41 -10.21
C LEU A 236 -8.32 3.51 -9.54
N VAL A 237 -7.76 2.36 -9.18
CA VAL A 237 -6.47 2.26 -8.51
C VAL A 237 -5.37 2.06 -9.53
N TYR A 238 -4.33 2.88 -9.46
CA TYR A 238 -3.23 2.89 -10.43
C TYR A 238 -1.87 2.92 -9.73
N SER A 239 -0.83 2.46 -10.44
CA SER A 239 0.53 2.47 -9.89
C SER A 239 1.06 3.90 -9.89
N VAL A 240 1.64 4.33 -8.76
CA VAL A 240 2.38 5.60 -8.71
C VAL A 240 3.44 5.66 -9.81
N HIS A 241 3.63 6.83 -10.41
CA HIS A 241 4.57 7.01 -11.51
C HIS A 241 5.99 6.60 -11.11
N HIS A 242 6.71 5.93 -12.01
CA HIS A 242 8.05 5.41 -11.74
C HIS A 242 9.04 6.50 -11.29
N GLU A 243 8.96 7.70 -11.87
CA GLU A 243 9.81 8.84 -11.47
C GLU A 243 9.50 9.34 -10.05
N ALA A 244 8.22 9.29 -9.64
CA ALA A 244 7.81 9.66 -8.28
C ALA A 244 8.42 8.67 -7.27
N ARG A 245 8.46 7.37 -7.60
CA ARG A 245 9.14 6.35 -6.78
C ARG A 245 10.65 6.52 -6.79
N ALA A 246 11.24 6.80 -7.95
CA ALA A 246 12.68 7.01 -8.10
C ALA A 246 13.17 8.26 -7.36
N ALA A 247 12.35 9.31 -7.23
CA ALA A 247 12.69 10.49 -6.42
C ALA A 247 12.89 10.14 -4.94
N VAL A 248 12.08 9.25 -4.37
CA VAL A 248 12.25 8.74 -3.00
C VAL A 248 13.59 8.03 -2.84
N VAL A 249 13.97 7.23 -3.84
CA VAL A 249 15.21 6.43 -3.81
C VAL A 249 16.44 7.30 -3.99
N ARG A 250 16.40 8.26 -4.91
CA ARG A 250 17.46 9.26 -5.07
C ARG A 250 17.68 10.06 -3.78
N SER A 251 16.60 10.36 -3.04
CA SER A 251 16.72 10.98 -1.71
C SER A 251 17.45 10.06 -0.72
N GLN A 252 17.16 8.75 -0.73
CA GLN A 252 17.86 7.77 0.10
C GLN A 252 19.33 7.57 -0.30
N GLU A 253 19.64 7.55 -1.59
CA GLU A 253 21.01 7.49 -2.11
C GLU A 253 21.80 8.75 -1.74
N ALA A 254 21.18 9.92 -1.84
CA ALA A 254 21.78 11.18 -1.39
C ALA A 254 22.05 11.15 0.12
N LEU A 255 21.13 10.60 0.92
CA LEU A 255 21.32 10.41 2.35
C LEU A 255 22.46 9.42 2.65
N ALA A 256 22.58 8.34 1.88
CA ALA A 256 23.68 7.38 1.97
C ALA A 256 25.02 7.98 1.54
N ALA A 257 25.04 8.88 0.57
CA ALA A 257 26.23 9.64 0.19
C ALA A 257 26.65 10.61 1.31
N LEU A 258 25.68 11.24 1.98
CA LEU A 258 25.92 12.19 3.06
C LEU A 258 26.37 11.52 4.37
N LEU A 259 25.66 10.47 4.80
CA LEU A 259 25.89 9.81 6.10
C LEU A 259 26.80 8.58 6.00
N GLY A 260 27.03 8.07 4.79
CA GLY A 260 27.56 6.73 4.56
C GLY A 260 26.46 5.66 4.59
N ARG A 261 26.62 4.64 3.74
CA ARG A 261 25.63 3.56 3.51
C ARG A 261 25.07 2.95 4.79
N THR A 262 25.93 2.56 5.73
CA THR A 262 25.48 1.88 6.96
C THR A 262 24.67 2.81 7.86
N ARG A 263 25.05 4.09 7.99
CA ARG A 263 24.30 5.06 8.81
C ARG A 263 22.95 5.43 8.20
N ALA A 264 22.88 5.60 6.87
CA ALA A 264 21.60 5.79 6.19
C ALA A 264 20.68 4.56 6.34
N ALA A 265 21.24 3.34 6.28
CA ALA A 265 20.47 2.12 6.53
C ALA A 265 20.00 2.02 7.99
N VAL A 266 20.79 2.49 8.97
CA VAL A 266 20.33 2.60 10.37
C VAL A 266 19.20 3.61 10.50
N VAL A 267 19.27 4.80 9.88
CA VAL A 267 18.19 5.82 9.89
C VAL A 267 16.89 5.23 9.36
N ASP A 268 16.96 4.48 8.26
CA ASP A 268 15.80 3.82 7.68
C ASP A 268 15.22 2.73 8.61
N LEU A 269 16.08 1.91 9.22
CA LEU A 269 15.64 0.85 10.15
C LEU A 269 15.01 1.37 11.44
N VAL A 270 15.47 2.50 11.96
CA VAL A 270 14.95 3.08 13.21
C VAL A 270 13.73 3.98 13.00
N ALA A 271 13.28 4.19 11.76
CA ALA A 271 12.05 4.93 11.46
C ALA A 271 10.83 4.37 12.23
N ASP A 272 10.74 3.05 12.30
CA ASP A 272 9.62 2.35 12.96
C ASP A 272 9.93 1.86 14.37
N GLY A 273 11.08 2.27 14.93
CA GLY A 273 11.59 1.70 16.18
C GLY A 273 12.40 0.42 15.94
N SER A 274 13.65 0.39 16.38
CA SER A 274 14.46 -0.83 16.38
C SER A 274 15.39 -0.88 17.58
N THR A 275 15.63 -2.08 18.10
CA THR A 275 16.69 -2.32 19.09
C THR A 275 18.05 -2.44 18.42
N THR A 276 19.13 -2.19 19.17
CA THR A 276 20.50 -2.38 18.67
C THR A 276 20.73 -3.78 18.09
N THR A 277 20.19 -4.81 18.74
CA THR A 277 20.35 -6.21 18.31
C THR A 277 19.64 -6.48 16.99
N GLU A 278 18.47 -5.89 16.77
CA GLU A 278 17.75 -6.00 15.50
C GLU A 278 18.47 -5.26 14.38
N ILE A 279 19.03 -4.08 14.67
CA ILE A 279 19.86 -3.33 13.72
C ILE A 279 21.08 -4.16 13.32
N ALA A 280 21.82 -4.68 14.30
CA ALA A 280 23.00 -5.52 14.07
C ALA A 280 22.68 -6.73 13.20
N ARG A 281 21.59 -7.44 13.52
CA ARG A 281 21.13 -8.60 12.76
C ARG A 281 20.70 -8.25 11.33
N ARG A 282 19.96 -7.14 11.14
CA ARG A 282 19.43 -6.74 9.83
C ARG A 282 20.49 -6.17 8.90
N LEU A 283 21.53 -5.55 9.46
CA LEU A 283 22.64 -4.98 8.68
C LEU A 283 23.87 -5.90 8.60
N GLU A 284 23.82 -7.08 9.20
CA GLU A 284 24.94 -8.04 9.26
C GLU A 284 26.23 -7.41 9.84
N VAL A 285 26.07 -6.56 10.85
CA VAL A 285 27.18 -5.92 11.58
C VAL A 285 27.23 -6.39 13.04
N SER A 286 28.36 -6.17 13.71
CA SER A 286 28.45 -6.48 15.14
C SER A 286 27.52 -5.57 15.98
N PRO A 287 27.01 -6.04 17.14
CA PRO A 287 26.24 -5.19 18.06
C PRO A 287 26.99 -3.93 18.50
N ALA A 288 28.32 -4.01 18.61
CA ALA A 288 29.17 -2.86 18.90
C ALA A 288 29.16 -1.84 17.75
N ALA A 289 29.29 -2.28 16.49
CA ALA A 289 29.22 -1.40 15.32
C ALA A 289 27.83 -0.76 15.17
N ALA A 290 26.76 -1.53 15.38
CA ALA A 290 25.39 -1.01 15.40
C ALA A 290 25.22 0.06 16.50
N SER A 291 25.70 -0.21 17.72
CA SER A 291 25.68 0.77 18.82
C SER A 291 26.42 2.06 18.46
N GLN A 292 27.59 1.94 17.81
CA GLN A 292 28.39 3.09 17.39
C GLN A 292 27.66 3.94 16.34
N HIS A 293 27.05 3.31 15.32
CA HIS A 293 26.27 4.05 14.33
C HIS A 293 25.08 4.77 14.95
N VAL A 294 24.34 4.11 15.84
CA VAL A 294 23.23 4.72 16.58
C VAL A 294 23.69 5.87 17.46
N ALA A 295 24.83 5.74 18.15
CA ALA A 295 25.39 6.80 18.98
C ALA A 295 25.69 8.06 18.16
N VAL A 296 26.37 7.93 17.02
CA VAL A 296 26.67 9.04 16.12
C VAL A 296 25.39 9.71 15.60
N LEU A 297 24.40 8.93 15.19
CA LEU A 297 23.12 9.46 14.69
C LEU A 297 22.31 10.17 15.78
N ARG A 298 22.41 9.69 17.03
CA ARG A 298 21.80 10.33 18.19
C ARG A 298 22.49 11.66 18.52
N GLU A 299 23.83 11.70 18.49
CA GLU A 299 24.61 12.93 18.69
C GLU A 299 24.33 13.96 17.60
N ALA A 300 24.09 13.52 16.36
CA ALA A 300 23.64 14.37 15.26
C ALA A 300 22.16 14.81 15.36
N GLY A 301 21.44 14.38 16.40
CA GLY A 301 20.04 14.74 16.62
C GLY A 301 19.05 14.04 15.68
N LEU A 302 19.45 12.98 14.97
CA LEU A 302 18.59 12.23 14.03
C LEU A 302 17.82 11.09 14.72
N VAL A 303 18.36 10.57 15.82
CA VAL A 303 17.81 9.42 16.55
C VAL A 303 17.59 9.76 18.02
N HIS A 304 16.46 9.30 18.56
CA HIS A 304 16.18 9.27 19.99
C HIS A 304 16.23 7.81 20.49
N SER A 305 16.67 7.61 21.73
CA SER A 305 16.73 6.28 22.35
C SER A 305 15.91 6.28 23.61
N LEU A 306 14.91 5.40 23.67
CA LEU A 306 14.07 5.19 24.85
C LEU A 306 14.38 3.83 25.46
N ARG A 307 14.60 3.80 26.78
CA ARG A 307 14.82 2.55 27.50
C ARG A 307 13.48 2.00 27.95
N ASP A 308 13.12 0.82 27.48
CA ASP A 308 11.95 0.08 27.91
C ASP A 308 12.39 -1.21 28.62
N ARG A 309 12.32 -1.18 29.95
CA ARG A 309 12.82 -2.26 30.84
C ARG A 309 14.25 -2.69 30.50
N ASN A 310 14.39 -3.85 29.87
CA ASN A 310 15.65 -4.53 29.61
C ASN A 310 16.15 -4.27 28.17
N THR A 311 15.40 -3.52 27.35
CA THR A 311 15.75 -3.21 25.97
C THR A 311 15.83 -1.70 25.76
N VAL A 312 16.58 -1.30 24.73
CA VAL A 312 16.64 0.10 24.28
C VAL A 312 16.06 0.13 22.87
N LEU A 313 15.01 0.93 22.69
CA LEU A 313 14.38 1.18 21.41
C LEU A 313 14.92 2.49 20.84
N HIS A 314 15.36 2.45 19.59
CA HIS A 314 15.81 3.62 18.84
C HIS A 314 14.74 4.05 17.85
N THR A 315 14.34 5.31 17.90
CA THR A 315 13.34 5.92 17.00
C THR A 315 13.91 7.18 16.34
N LEU A 316 13.36 7.61 15.22
CA LEU A 316 13.77 8.87 14.59
C LEU A 316 13.23 10.10 15.34
N THR A 317 14.03 11.15 15.40
CA THR A 317 13.56 12.49 15.78
C THR A 317 12.79 13.13 14.61
N PRO A 318 12.10 14.27 14.79
CA PRO A 318 11.53 15.02 13.68
C PRO A 318 12.55 15.39 12.58
N LEU A 319 13.79 15.73 12.96
CA LEU A 319 14.87 15.99 12.02
C LEU A 319 15.26 14.73 11.24
N GLY A 320 15.36 13.59 11.92
CA GLY A 320 15.61 12.29 11.29
C GLY A 320 14.55 11.93 10.24
N HIS A 321 13.26 12.14 10.56
CA HIS A 321 12.17 11.94 9.61
C HIS A 321 12.24 12.90 8.41
N ALA A 322 12.53 14.19 8.63
CA ALA A 322 12.66 15.17 7.56
C ALA A 322 13.81 14.81 6.60
N MET A 323 14.97 14.41 7.13
CA MET A 323 16.11 13.96 6.33
C MET A 323 15.81 12.67 5.56
N LEU A 324 15.16 11.69 6.19
CA LEU A 324 14.77 10.44 5.52
C LEU A 324 13.78 10.69 4.37
N ALA A 325 12.84 11.61 4.57
CA ALA A 325 11.84 11.96 3.57
C ALA A 325 12.35 12.93 2.48
N GLY A 326 13.60 13.40 2.55
CA GLY A 326 14.15 14.36 1.60
C GLY A 326 13.46 15.73 1.63
N ARG A 327 12.80 16.07 2.75
CA ARG A 327 12.08 17.33 2.92
C ARG A 327 12.99 18.33 3.65
N SER A 328 13.05 19.57 3.18
CA SER A 328 13.60 20.65 4.00
C SER A 328 12.69 20.85 5.22
N PRO A 329 13.23 20.94 6.46
CA PRO A 329 12.42 21.34 7.59
C PRO A 329 11.87 22.74 7.31
N THR A 330 10.55 22.91 7.41
CA THR A 330 9.92 24.22 7.33
C THR A 330 10.50 25.08 8.45
N PRO A 331 11.12 26.24 8.18
CA PRO A 331 11.61 27.11 9.24
C PRO A 331 10.42 27.58 10.08
N THR A 332 10.51 27.43 11.39
CA THR A 332 9.67 28.12 12.39
C THR A 332 10.17 29.54 12.60
#